data_AF-I3N975-F1
#
_entry.id   AF-I3N975-F1
#
_cell.length_a   1.000
_cell.length_b   1.000
_cell.length_c   1.000
_cell.angle_alpha   90.00
_cell.angle_beta   90.00
_cell.angle_gamma   90.00
#
_symmetry.space_group_name_H-M   'P 1'
#
loop_
_entity.id
_entity.type
_entity.pdbx_description
1 polymer ?
#
loop_
_entity_poly.entity_id
_entity_poly.type
_entity_poly.pdbx_seq_one_letter_code
_entity_poly.pdbx_strand_id
1 'polypeptide(L)'
;MKPEGERPTVGVACDGFSELELLKLRAAERIDEAAERLGALSQAIWSEPELAYEEHRAHRVLTGFFEQEPPAASWVVQPHYQLPTAFRAEWETRSATRCALHLGFLCEYDALPGIGHACGHNLIAEVGAAAALGLRGALESLPGPPPSVKISVLGTPAEEDGGGKIDLIEAGAFENLDVVFMAHPSQENAAYLPDVAEHDVTVKYYGKASHAAAYPWEGVNALDAAVLAYNNLSVLRQQMKPTWRVHGIIKNGGVKPNIIPSYSELIYYFRAPSLKELQVLTKKAEDCFRSAALATGCTVEIKGGAHDYYNVLPNKSLWKAYMENGEKLGMEFISEDTMLNDTSGSTDFGNVSFVVPGIHPYFYIGSNALNHTEEYTKAAGSQEAQFYTLRTAKALAMTALDVIFKPELLERIREDFKLKLQEEQFLNTVE
;
A
#
# COMPACT_ATOMS: atom_id res chain seq x y z
N MET A 1 8.47 77.17 -24.36
CA MET A 1 7.32 76.25 -24.48
C MET A 1 7.58 75.23 -25.58
N LYS A 2 8.12 74.07 -25.18
CA LYS A 2 7.95 72.74 -25.79
C LYS A 2 8.24 71.75 -24.63
N PRO A 3 7.42 70.71 -24.40
CA PRO A 3 7.46 69.97 -23.15
C PRO A 3 8.54 68.88 -23.17
N GLU A 4 9.10 68.62 -22.00
CA GLU A 4 10.04 67.55 -21.70
C GLU A 4 9.35 66.18 -21.88
N GLY A 5 10.07 65.22 -22.46
CA GLY A 5 9.59 63.86 -22.68
C GLY A 5 9.51 63.07 -21.38
N GLU A 6 8.35 62.48 -21.14
CA GLU A 6 8.12 61.47 -20.12
C GLU A 6 9.00 60.24 -20.38
N ARG A 7 9.76 59.82 -19.37
CA ARG A 7 10.34 58.48 -19.34
C ARG A 7 9.24 57.49 -18.94
N PRO A 8 9.07 56.36 -19.64
CA PRO A 8 8.18 55.32 -19.18
C PRO A 8 8.79 54.67 -17.93
N THR A 9 8.09 54.80 -16.79
CA THR A 9 8.31 53.95 -15.63
C THR A 9 7.96 52.52 -16.02
N VAL A 10 8.96 51.70 -16.25
CA VAL A 10 8.81 50.25 -16.34
C VAL A 10 8.38 49.77 -14.96
N GLY A 11 7.08 49.56 -14.80
CA GLY A 11 6.56 48.76 -13.71
C GLY A 11 7.10 47.35 -13.89
N VAL A 12 8.05 46.96 -13.03
CA VAL A 12 8.42 45.57 -12.86
C VAL A 12 7.20 44.89 -12.27
N ALA A 13 6.45 44.19 -13.11
CA ALA A 13 5.45 43.23 -12.65
C ALA A 13 6.24 42.12 -11.95
N CYS A 14 6.27 42.14 -10.62
CA CYS A 14 6.55 40.95 -9.85
C CYS A 14 5.35 40.02 -10.10
N ASP A 15 5.50 39.05 -11.02
CA ASP A 15 4.58 37.92 -11.14
C ASP A 15 4.62 37.15 -9.81
N GLY A 16 3.74 37.54 -8.89
CA GLY A 16 3.63 36.95 -7.57
C GLY A 16 3.08 35.53 -7.67
N PHE A 17 3.72 34.58 -7.00
CA PHE A 17 3.18 33.23 -6.80
C PHE A 17 1.77 33.30 -6.22
N SER A 18 0.88 32.40 -6.64
CA SER A 18 -0.42 32.25 -6.00
C SER A 18 -0.25 31.81 -4.54
N GLU A 19 -1.23 32.12 -3.69
CA GLU A 19 -1.20 31.72 -2.27
C GLU A 19 -1.01 30.19 -2.11
N LEU A 20 -1.66 29.40 -2.96
CA LEU A 20 -1.50 27.94 -2.98
C LEU A 20 -0.06 27.51 -3.31
N GLU A 21 0.59 28.15 -4.28
CA GLU A 21 1.99 27.81 -4.61
C GLU A 21 2.95 28.22 -3.48
N LEU A 22 2.68 29.32 -2.77
CA LEU A 22 3.42 29.69 -1.56
C LEU A 22 3.23 28.66 -0.43
N LEU A 23 2.01 28.14 -0.23
CA LEU A 23 1.75 27.07 0.74
C LEU A 23 2.48 25.78 0.38
N LYS A 24 2.55 25.43 -0.92
CA LYS A 24 3.29 24.27 -1.41
C LYS A 24 4.78 24.39 -1.11
N LEU A 25 5.37 25.55 -1.38
CA LEU A 25 6.76 25.83 -0.99
C LEU A 25 6.94 25.72 0.52
N ARG A 26 5.99 26.26 1.30
CA ARG A 26 6.07 26.19 2.76
C ARG A 26 5.96 24.76 3.29
N ALA A 27 5.11 23.92 2.71
CA ALA A 27 5.05 22.50 3.05
C ALA A 27 6.40 21.81 2.80
N ALA A 28 7.04 22.11 1.66
CA ALA A 28 8.34 21.55 1.32
C ALA A 28 9.45 22.01 2.26
N GLU A 29 9.50 23.29 2.60
CA GLU A 29 10.44 23.83 3.59
C GLU A 29 10.27 23.16 4.96
N ARG A 30 9.03 22.92 5.39
CA ARG A 30 8.76 22.25 6.67
C ARG A 30 9.25 20.80 6.71
N ILE A 31 9.15 20.10 5.59
CA ILE A 31 9.72 18.76 5.43
C ILE A 31 11.25 18.82 5.48
N ASP A 32 11.87 19.80 4.80
CA ASP A 32 13.32 19.99 4.81
C ASP A 32 13.86 20.35 6.20
N GLU A 33 13.17 21.22 6.95
CA GLU A 33 13.47 21.55 8.34
C GLU A 33 13.40 20.32 9.28
N ALA A 34 12.60 19.30 8.92
CA ALA A 34 12.43 18.07 9.68
C ALA A 34 13.27 16.89 9.17
N ALA A 35 14.03 17.06 8.08
CA ALA A 35 14.70 15.98 7.35
C ALA A 35 15.56 15.06 8.23
N GLU A 36 16.37 15.62 9.14
CA GLU A 36 17.23 14.82 10.03
C GLU A 36 16.41 13.93 10.98
N ARG A 37 15.30 14.46 11.51
CA ARG A 37 14.42 13.71 12.43
C ARG A 37 13.63 12.64 11.69
N LEU A 38 13.16 12.94 10.47
CA LEU A 38 12.46 11.99 9.59
C LEU A 38 13.38 10.84 9.16
N GLY A 39 14.61 11.15 8.76
CA GLY A 39 15.60 10.12 8.44
C GLY A 39 15.99 9.28 9.65
N ALA A 40 16.08 9.88 10.84
CA ALA A 40 16.31 9.13 12.08
C ALA A 40 15.12 8.21 12.43
N LEU A 41 13.88 8.64 12.20
CA LEU A 41 12.68 7.82 12.34
C LEU A 41 12.75 6.59 11.41
N SER A 42 13.03 6.82 10.13
CA SER A 42 13.18 5.76 9.13
C SER A 42 14.30 4.78 9.47
N GLN A 43 15.47 5.29 9.87
CA GLN A 43 16.62 4.45 10.27
C GLN A 43 16.35 3.64 11.54
N ALA A 44 15.62 4.21 12.48
CA ALA A 44 15.21 3.46 13.67
C ALA A 44 14.37 2.26 13.25
N ILE A 45 13.33 2.44 12.42
CA ILE A 45 12.50 1.34 11.90
C ILE A 45 13.36 0.33 11.13
N TRP A 46 14.15 0.81 10.16
CA TRP A 46 14.96 -0.03 9.28
C TRP A 46 15.95 -0.96 10.01
N SER A 47 16.59 -0.46 11.07
CA SER A 47 17.68 -1.16 11.78
C SER A 47 17.25 -2.31 12.67
N GLU A 48 15.97 -2.37 13.07
CA GLU A 48 15.41 -3.45 13.89
C GLU A 48 14.09 -3.93 13.26
N PRO A 49 14.17 -4.72 12.17
CA PRO A 49 12.99 -5.16 11.44
C PRO A 49 12.11 -6.07 12.29
N GLU A 50 10.81 -5.79 12.29
CA GLU A 50 9.78 -6.57 13.00
C GLU A 50 8.74 -7.08 11.99
N LEU A 51 8.26 -8.31 12.19
CA LEU A 51 7.32 -8.96 11.27
C LEU A 51 5.90 -8.45 11.47
N ALA A 52 5.04 -8.78 10.52
CA ALA A 52 3.60 -8.52 10.58
C ALA A 52 2.99 -8.83 11.96
N TYR A 53 2.24 -7.87 12.50
CA TYR A 53 1.62 -7.84 13.84
C TYR A 53 2.58 -7.84 15.05
N GLU A 54 3.89 -7.85 14.83
CA GLU A 54 4.91 -7.84 15.88
C GLU A 54 5.76 -6.55 15.86
N GLU A 55 5.31 -5.51 15.16
CA GLU A 55 6.00 -4.23 14.95
C GLU A 55 5.96 -3.28 16.16
N HIS A 56 6.20 -3.82 17.36
CA HIS A 56 6.07 -3.10 18.63
C HIS A 56 7.07 -1.95 18.76
N ARG A 57 8.29 -2.10 18.27
CA ARG A 57 9.30 -1.05 18.29
C ARG A 57 8.99 0.00 17.24
N ALA A 58 8.71 -0.39 15.99
CA ALA A 58 8.35 0.57 14.94
C ALA A 58 7.13 1.42 15.34
N HIS A 59 6.10 0.79 15.92
CA HIS A 59 4.95 1.44 16.54
C HIS A 59 5.35 2.48 17.59
N ARG A 60 6.21 2.10 18.55
CA ARG A 60 6.70 3.02 19.59
C ARG A 60 7.49 4.19 19.02
N VAL A 61 8.32 3.96 18.00
CA VAL A 61 9.10 5.05 17.37
C VAL A 61 8.17 6.04 16.68
N LEU A 62 7.19 5.56 15.91
CA LEU A 62 6.25 6.42 15.18
C LEU A 62 5.33 7.20 16.11
N THR A 63 4.75 6.54 17.11
CA THR A 63 3.91 7.23 18.11
C THR A 63 4.72 8.25 18.91
N GLY A 64 5.91 7.87 19.38
CA GLY A 64 6.82 8.77 20.09
C GLY A 64 7.28 9.95 19.24
N PHE A 65 7.46 9.78 17.93
CA PHE A 65 7.75 10.87 16.99
C PHE A 65 6.64 11.92 17.03
N PHE A 66 5.39 11.53 16.74
CA PHE A 66 4.26 12.48 16.73
C PHE A 66 3.98 13.14 18.09
N GLU A 67 4.17 12.44 19.21
CA GLU A 67 4.04 13.00 20.55
C GLU A 67 5.05 14.13 20.82
N GLN A 68 6.25 14.01 20.24
CA GLN A 68 7.35 14.95 20.42
C GLN A 68 7.39 16.05 19.34
N GLU A 69 6.56 15.96 18.30
CA GLU A 69 6.57 16.92 17.21
C GLU A 69 6.22 18.34 17.67
N PRO A 70 7.07 19.34 17.37
CA PRO A 70 6.89 20.69 17.87
C PRO A 70 5.74 21.46 17.17
N PRO A 71 5.14 22.45 17.85
CA PRO A 71 5.12 22.61 19.31
C PRO A 71 4.52 21.37 20.01
N ALA A 72 5.03 21.05 21.20
CA ALA A 72 4.61 19.88 21.97
C ALA A 72 3.08 19.81 22.15
N ALA A 73 2.53 18.58 22.14
CA ALA A 73 1.08 18.31 22.18
C ALA A 73 0.30 18.90 21.00
N SER A 74 0.95 19.05 19.86
CA SER A 74 0.29 19.47 18.62
C SER A 74 -0.51 18.34 17.96
N TRP A 75 -0.06 17.09 18.09
CA TRP A 75 -0.79 15.91 17.64
C TRP A 75 -1.48 15.22 18.81
N VAL A 76 -2.74 14.80 18.59
CA VAL A 76 -3.45 13.88 19.49
C VAL A 76 -3.11 12.45 19.06
N VAL A 77 -2.21 11.81 19.79
CA VAL A 77 -1.72 10.46 19.49
C VAL A 77 -2.51 9.42 20.28
N GLN A 78 -3.00 8.41 19.57
CA GLN A 78 -3.69 7.24 20.10
C GLN A 78 -2.86 5.99 19.70
N PRO A 79 -1.98 5.51 20.59
CA PRO A 79 -1.31 4.22 20.38
C PRO A 79 -2.32 3.07 20.51
N HIS A 80 -1.99 1.91 19.94
CA HIS A 80 -2.82 0.70 19.96
C HIS A 80 -4.23 0.95 19.39
N TYR A 81 -4.31 1.71 18.30
CA TYR A 81 -5.58 2.10 17.70
C TYR A 81 -6.19 0.91 16.95
N GLN A 82 -7.19 0.26 17.56
CA GLN A 82 -7.88 -0.94 17.09
C GLN A 82 -7.02 -2.23 17.03
N LEU A 83 -5.74 -2.13 16.69
CA LEU A 83 -4.78 -3.24 16.70
C LEU A 83 -3.61 -2.99 17.67
N PRO A 84 -2.94 -4.05 18.19
CA PRO A 84 -1.82 -3.92 19.11
C PRO A 84 -0.65 -3.09 18.57
N THR A 85 -0.36 -3.13 17.28
CA THR A 85 0.74 -2.38 16.69
C THR A 85 0.29 -1.24 15.79
N ALA A 86 -1.01 -0.97 15.68
CA ALA A 86 -1.53 0.19 14.97
C ALA A 86 -1.55 1.47 15.83
N PHE A 87 -1.59 2.63 15.19
CA PHE A 87 -1.76 3.91 15.87
C PHE A 87 -2.53 4.91 15.02
N ARG A 88 -3.02 5.97 15.67
CA ARG A 88 -3.59 7.15 15.01
C ARG A 88 -3.02 8.41 15.63
N ALA A 89 -2.46 9.31 14.82
CA ALA A 89 -2.07 10.65 15.23
C ALA A 89 -2.93 11.68 14.51
N GLU A 90 -3.65 12.52 15.23
CA GLU A 90 -4.58 13.50 14.64
C GLU A 90 -4.15 14.94 14.90
N TRP A 91 -4.32 15.78 13.91
CA TRP A 91 -4.22 17.24 14.02
C TRP A 91 -5.41 17.88 13.32
N GLU A 92 -5.92 18.97 13.85
CA GLU A 92 -7.04 19.69 13.26
C GLU A 92 -6.81 21.20 13.29
N THR A 93 -7.30 21.90 12.27
CA THR A 93 -7.33 23.36 12.29
C THR A 93 -8.32 23.84 13.34
N ARG A 94 -7.96 24.90 14.07
CA ARG A 94 -8.87 25.56 15.03
C ARG A 94 -9.93 26.36 14.27
N SER A 95 -10.90 25.68 13.67
CA SER A 95 -12.01 26.27 12.93
C SER A 95 -13.34 26.09 13.65
N ALA A 96 -14.27 27.04 13.47
CA ALA A 96 -15.58 27.06 14.12
C ALA A 96 -16.65 26.20 13.38
N THR A 97 -16.30 25.55 12.27
CA THR A 97 -17.24 24.77 11.45
C THR A 97 -17.18 23.27 11.77
N ARG A 98 -18.34 22.61 11.75
CA ARG A 98 -18.51 21.18 12.11
C ARG A 98 -18.11 20.18 11.01
N CYS A 99 -17.81 20.62 9.80
CA CYS A 99 -17.43 19.75 8.69
C CYS A 99 -16.00 20.10 8.25
N ALA A 100 -15.03 19.45 8.87
CA ALA A 100 -13.64 19.53 8.44
C ALA A 100 -13.39 18.52 7.31
N LEU A 101 -12.69 18.93 6.25
CA LEU A 101 -12.17 18.00 5.25
C LEU A 101 -11.14 17.09 5.94
N HIS A 102 -11.37 15.77 5.91
CA HIS A 102 -10.56 14.82 6.67
C HIS A 102 -9.60 14.04 5.76
N LEU A 103 -8.31 14.33 5.86
CA LEU A 103 -7.27 13.70 5.06
C LEU A 103 -6.48 12.68 5.88
N GLY A 104 -6.26 11.49 5.31
CA GLY A 104 -5.49 10.40 5.92
C GLY A 104 -4.12 10.22 5.28
N PHE A 105 -3.08 9.99 6.07
CA PHE A 105 -1.75 9.59 5.62
C PHE A 105 -1.41 8.23 6.22
N LEU A 106 -1.11 7.25 5.39
CA LEU A 106 -0.85 5.88 5.85
C LEU A 106 0.65 5.62 6.00
N CYS A 107 1.01 4.88 7.04
CA CYS A 107 2.37 4.48 7.36
C CYS A 107 2.42 2.97 7.58
N GLU A 108 3.11 2.23 6.71
CA GLU A 108 3.46 0.81 6.92
C GLU A 108 4.84 0.70 7.55
N TYR A 109 5.10 -0.38 8.27
CA TYR A 109 6.37 -0.55 9.00
C TYR A 109 6.66 -1.99 9.43
N ASP A 110 5.99 -2.99 8.85
CA ASP A 110 6.36 -4.39 8.95
C ASP A 110 7.53 -4.74 8.01
N ALA A 111 8.18 -5.85 8.31
CA ALA A 111 9.34 -6.37 7.60
C ALA A 111 9.13 -7.81 7.15
N LEU A 112 10.02 -8.26 6.26
CA LEU A 112 9.98 -9.60 5.68
C LEU A 112 10.86 -10.61 6.45
N PRO A 113 10.43 -11.87 6.61
CA PRO A 113 11.21 -12.91 7.27
C PRO A 113 12.60 -13.12 6.65
N GLY A 114 13.64 -12.94 7.46
CA GLY A 114 15.03 -13.23 7.09
C GLY A 114 15.74 -12.18 6.24
N ILE A 115 15.01 -11.24 5.62
CA ILE A 115 15.59 -10.20 4.74
C ILE A 115 15.33 -8.76 5.20
N GLY A 116 14.56 -8.54 6.26
CA GLY A 116 14.31 -7.21 6.84
C GLY A 116 13.36 -6.37 5.99
N HIS A 117 13.52 -5.04 5.97
CA HIS A 117 12.68 -4.14 5.17
C HIS A 117 13.03 -4.16 3.67
N ALA A 118 12.96 -5.35 3.07
CA ALA A 118 13.20 -5.56 1.65
C ALA A 118 12.07 -5.03 0.75
N CYS A 119 10.96 -4.58 1.33
CA CYS A 119 9.91 -3.83 0.65
C CYS A 119 9.94 -2.32 0.95
N GLY A 120 10.85 -1.88 1.83
CA GLY A 120 11.08 -0.46 2.12
C GLY A 120 10.01 0.21 3.00
N HIS A 121 9.29 -0.54 3.83
CA HIS A 121 8.23 0.01 4.68
C HIS A 121 8.73 1.09 5.67
N ASN A 122 10.02 1.07 6.03
CA ASN A 122 10.63 2.19 6.77
C ASN A 122 10.52 3.54 6.03
N LEU A 123 10.65 3.54 4.69
CA LEU A 123 10.49 4.72 3.85
C LEU A 123 9.01 5.09 3.68
N ILE A 124 8.10 4.11 3.63
CA ILE A 124 6.65 4.36 3.59
C ILE A 124 6.19 5.09 4.85
N ALA A 125 6.59 4.59 6.02
CA ALA A 125 6.36 5.25 7.30
C ALA A 125 6.87 6.70 7.30
N GLU A 126 8.09 6.91 6.82
CA GLU A 126 8.71 8.23 6.73
C GLU A 126 7.92 9.17 5.80
N VAL A 127 7.52 8.70 4.61
CA VAL A 127 6.73 9.50 3.65
C VAL A 127 5.42 9.95 4.25
N GLY A 128 4.66 9.03 4.85
CA GLY A 128 3.37 9.36 5.46
C GLY A 128 3.51 10.40 6.58
N ALA A 129 4.51 10.23 7.44
CA ALA A 129 4.78 11.17 8.53
C ALA A 129 5.25 12.54 8.02
N ALA A 130 6.18 12.56 7.07
CA ALA A 130 6.70 13.78 6.47
C ALA A 130 5.63 14.58 5.73
N ALA A 131 4.78 13.91 4.94
CA ALA A 131 3.72 14.57 4.17
C ALA A 131 2.68 15.23 5.11
N ALA A 132 2.29 14.53 6.17
CA ALA A 132 1.37 15.06 7.18
C ALA A 132 1.95 16.28 7.91
N LEU A 133 3.26 16.24 8.26
CA LEU A 133 3.96 17.36 8.87
C LEU A 133 4.08 18.57 7.95
N GLY A 134 4.45 18.35 6.69
CA GLY A 134 4.53 19.40 5.68
C GLY A 134 3.18 20.09 5.48
N LEU A 135 2.12 19.30 5.34
CA LEU A 135 0.76 19.82 5.17
C LEU A 135 0.34 20.66 6.37
N ARG A 136 0.49 20.13 7.58
CA ARG A 136 0.20 20.86 8.82
C ARG A 136 0.98 22.19 8.87
N GLY A 137 2.29 22.14 8.64
CA GLY A 137 3.15 23.31 8.74
C GLY A 137 2.84 24.40 7.72
N ALA A 138 2.31 24.02 6.54
CA ALA A 138 1.78 24.96 5.56
C ALA A 138 0.47 25.60 6.03
N LEU A 139 -0.47 24.81 6.55
CA LEU A 139 -1.77 25.32 7.05
C LEU A 139 -1.61 26.25 8.25
N GLU A 140 -0.66 25.98 9.16
CA GLU A 140 -0.31 26.85 10.29
C GLU A 140 0.35 28.17 9.86
N SER A 141 0.88 28.26 8.63
CA SER A 141 1.54 29.46 8.11
C SER A 141 0.57 30.49 7.53
N LEU A 142 -0.71 30.15 7.40
CA LEU A 142 -1.72 31.04 6.84
C LEU A 142 -1.93 32.29 7.71
N PRO A 143 -2.00 33.48 7.11
CA PRO A 143 -2.25 34.72 7.85
C PRO A 143 -3.73 34.86 8.27
N GLY A 144 -4.64 34.12 7.62
CA GLY A 144 -6.08 34.13 7.87
C GLY A 144 -6.61 32.88 8.56
N PRO A 145 -7.91 32.79 8.87
CA PRO A 145 -8.50 31.57 9.41
C PRO A 145 -8.32 30.43 8.41
N PRO A 146 -7.62 29.34 8.77
CA PRO A 146 -7.40 28.22 7.85
C PRO A 146 -8.74 27.54 7.49
N PRO A 147 -8.81 26.87 6.34
CA PRO A 147 -9.94 25.98 6.05
C PRO A 147 -10.08 24.93 7.17
N SER A 148 -11.31 24.47 7.40
CA SER A 148 -11.57 23.41 8.38
C SER A 148 -11.02 22.09 7.82
N VAL A 149 -9.90 21.63 8.38
CA VAL A 149 -9.16 20.46 7.91
C VAL A 149 -8.77 19.62 9.12
N LYS A 150 -8.96 18.32 9.00
CA LYS A 150 -8.46 17.30 9.92
C LYS A 150 -7.45 16.43 9.18
N ILE A 151 -6.30 16.19 9.81
CA ILE A 151 -5.25 15.31 9.32
C ILE A 151 -5.18 14.13 10.28
N SER A 152 -5.26 12.91 9.76
CA SER A 152 -4.97 11.68 10.53
C SER A 152 -3.81 10.94 9.90
N VAL A 153 -2.77 10.68 10.67
CA VAL A 153 -1.75 9.70 10.31
C VAL A 153 -2.15 8.36 10.91
N LEU A 154 -2.30 7.35 10.07
CA LEU A 154 -2.67 6.00 10.47
C LEU A 154 -1.46 5.09 10.32
N GLY A 155 -1.04 4.49 11.42
CA GLY A 155 -0.09 3.40 11.38
C GLY A 155 -0.78 2.10 11.04
N THR A 156 -0.42 1.49 9.92
CA THR A 156 -1.05 0.31 9.35
C THR A 156 -0.06 -0.87 9.35
N PRO A 157 -0.13 -1.76 10.35
CA PRO A 157 0.77 -2.91 10.45
C PRO A 157 0.42 -4.01 9.45
N ALA A 158 1.25 -5.05 9.38
CA ALA A 158 0.95 -6.34 8.75
C ALA A 158 0.46 -6.29 7.29
N GLU A 159 1.11 -5.50 6.44
CA GLU A 159 0.79 -5.50 5.00
C GLU A 159 1.35 -6.73 4.29
N GLU A 160 2.52 -7.25 4.70
CA GLU A 160 3.18 -8.37 4.01
C GLU A 160 2.61 -9.75 4.37
N ASP A 161 1.95 -9.86 5.54
CA ASP A 161 1.36 -11.11 6.02
C ASP A 161 0.21 -10.82 6.99
N GLY A 162 -1.02 -10.79 6.46
CA GLY A 162 -2.22 -10.68 7.29
C GLY A 162 -3.26 -9.73 6.72
N GLY A 163 -2.85 -8.52 6.36
CA GLY A 163 -3.73 -7.47 5.85
C GLY A 163 -4.22 -6.54 6.95
N GLY A 164 -3.32 -5.93 7.72
CA GLY A 164 -3.69 -5.10 8.85
C GLY A 164 -4.55 -3.87 8.50
N LYS A 165 -4.53 -3.36 7.26
CA LYS A 165 -5.50 -2.33 6.84
C LYS A 165 -6.91 -2.88 6.76
N ILE A 166 -7.08 -4.15 6.43
CA ILE A 166 -8.38 -4.83 6.34
C ILE A 166 -8.99 -4.95 7.73
N ASP A 167 -8.21 -5.42 8.71
CA ASP A 167 -8.57 -5.40 10.13
C ASP A 167 -8.98 -3.98 10.60
N LEU A 168 -8.20 -2.96 10.22
CA LEU A 168 -8.49 -1.57 10.57
C LEU A 168 -9.76 -1.04 9.90
N ILE A 169 -10.05 -1.44 8.66
CA ILE A 169 -11.31 -1.13 7.96
C ILE A 169 -12.48 -1.74 8.72
N GLU A 170 -12.41 -3.02 9.09
CA GLU A 170 -13.45 -3.71 9.85
C GLU A 170 -13.70 -3.09 11.22
N ALA A 171 -12.65 -2.54 11.85
CA ALA A 171 -12.73 -1.80 13.11
C ALA A 171 -13.17 -0.32 12.97
N GLY A 172 -13.49 0.14 11.75
CA GLY A 172 -13.97 1.49 11.47
C GLY A 172 -12.89 2.58 11.46
N ALA A 173 -11.60 2.22 11.33
CA ALA A 173 -10.49 3.18 11.36
C ALA A 173 -10.50 4.17 10.20
N PHE A 174 -11.07 3.78 9.06
CA PHE A 174 -11.14 4.57 7.83
C PHE A 174 -12.47 5.34 7.67
N GLU A 175 -13.40 5.21 8.62
CA GLU A 175 -14.67 5.93 8.57
C GLU A 175 -14.45 7.45 8.64
N ASN A 176 -15.20 8.18 7.81
CA ASN A 176 -15.19 9.65 7.72
C ASN A 176 -13.93 10.28 7.11
N LEU A 177 -12.98 9.50 6.61
CA LEU A 177 -11.90 10.03 5.77
C LEU A 177 -12.46 10.44 4.41
N ASP A 178 -12.08 11.64 3.95
CA ASP A 178 -12.46 12.17 2.64
C ASP A 178 -11.48 11.75 1.54
N VAL A 179 -10.17 11.70 1.84
CA VAL A 179 -9.10 11.27 0.92
C VAL A 179 -7.94 10.66 1.71
N VAL A 180 -7.33 9.58 1.21
CA VAL A 180 -6.12 8.96 1.80
C VAL A 180 -4.90 9.02 0.87
N PHE A 181 -3.73 9.19 1.47
CA PHE A 181 -2.44 9.28 0.80
C PHE A 181 -1.47 8.25 1.40
N MET A 182 -0.77 7.55 0.53
CA MET A 182 0.35 6.68 0.83
C MET A 182 1.32 6.74 -0.35
N ALA A 183 2.56 6.27 -0.23
CA ALA A 183 3.41 5.99 -1.38
C ALA A 183 4.39 4.87 -1.07
N HIS A 184 4.72 4.10 -2.11
CA HIS A 184 5.51 2.89 -2.01
C HIS A 184 6.85 3.04 -2.73
N PRO A 185 7.99 2.67 -2.13
CA PRO A 185 9.28 2.73 -2.81
C PRO A 185 9.38 1.63 -3.87
N SER A 186 10.00 1.94 -5.02
CA SER A 186 10.25 1.00 -6.10
C SER A 186 11.49 1.42 -6.93
N GLN A 187 11.67 0.81 -8.11
CA GLN A 187 12.74 1.14 -9.05
C GLN A 187 12.45 2.36 -9.93
N GLU A 188 11.20 2.82 -10.00
CA GLU A 188 10.78 3.89 -10.92
C GLU A 188 9.69 4.74 -10.28
N ASN A 189 9.57 6.01 -10.70
CA ASN A 189 8.40 6.79 -10.27
C ASN A 189 7.20 6.46 -11.14
N ALA A 190 6.10 6.06 -10.51
CA ALA A 190 4.82 5.85 -11.16
C ALA A 190 3.72 6.46 -10.30
N ALA A 191 2.80 7.20 -10.89
CA ALA A 191 1.69 7.76 -10.14
C ALA A 191 0.62 6.70 -9.78
N TYR A 192 0.68 5.57 -10.49
CA TYR A 192 -0.14 4.39 -10.30
C TYR A 192 0.52 3.20 -11.00
N LEU A 193 0.39 2.02 -10.41
CA LEU A 193 0.58 0.74 -11.09
C LEU A 193 -0.61 -0.17 -10.75
N PRO A 194 -1.08 -1.03 -11.67
CA PRO A 194 -2.12 -2.01 -11.42
C PRO A 194 -1.64 -3.07 -10.41
N ASP A 195 -1.90 -2.82 -9.13
CA ASP A 195 -1.84 -3.84 -8.10
C ASP A 195 -3.04 -4.77 -8.23
N VAL A 196 -2.76 -6.08 -8.18
CA VAL A 196 -3.73 -7.12 -8.51
C VAL A 196 -4.33 -7.74 -7.25
N ALA A 197 -5.57 -8.22 -7.37
CA ALA A 197 -6.23 -8.93 -6.30
C ALA A 197 -5.52 -10.28 -6.05
N GLU A 198 -5.44 -10.68 -4.78
CA GLU A 198 -4.71 -11.85 -4.33
C GLU A 198 -5.50 -12.67 -3.30
N HIS A 199 -5.38 -13.99 -3.39
CA HIS A 199 -5.93 -14.95 -2.44
C HIS A 199 -4.91 -16.04 -2.16
N ASP A 200 -4.58 -16.22 -0.89
CA ASP A 200 -3.73 -17.29 -0.40
C ASP A 200 -4.56 -18.50 0.04
N VAL A 201 -4.01 -19.69 -0.14
CA VAL A 201 -4.69 -20.93 0.25
C VAL A 201 -3.72 -21.98 0.76
N THR A 202 -4.07 -22.54 1.91
CA THR A 202 -3.46 -23.75 2.46
C THR A 202 -4.35 -24.95 2.17
N VAL A 203 -3.77 -25.97 1.53
CA VAL A 203 -4.46 -27.21 1.16
C VAL A 203 -3.84 -28.38 1.91
N LYS A 204 -4.64 -29.10 2.69
CA LYS A 204 -4.19 -30.25 3.46
C LYS A 204 -4.92 -31.51 3.02
N TYR A 205 -4.17 -32.52 2.62
CA TYR A 205 -4.72 -33.84 2.32
C TYR A 205 -4.49 -34.79 3.48
N TYR A 206 -5.52 -35.57 3.79
CA TYR A 206 -5.47 -36.60 4.81
C TYR A 206 -5.81 -37.96 4.19
N GLY A 207 -4.92 -38.91 4.41
CA GLY A 207 -5.01 -40.28 3.93
C GLY A 207 -4.72 -41.28 5.05
N LYS A 208 -4.06 -42.39 4.71
CA LYS A 208 -3.78 -43.50 5.62
C LYS A 208 -2.41 -44.09 5.32
N ALA A 209 -1.54 -44.12 6.33
CA ALA A 209 -0.21 -44.67 6.18
C ALA A 209 -0.24 -46.20 6.03
N SER A 210 0.69 -46.72 5.23
CA SER A 210 0.95 -48.15 5.10
C SER A 210 2.40 -48.39 4.66
N HIS A 211 2.89 -49.62 4.82
CA HIS A 211 4.22 -50.00 4.35
C HIS A 211 4.23 -50.07 2.83
N ALA A 212 4.97 -49.16 2.19
CA ALA A 212 4.90 -48.92 0.74
C ALA A 212 5.18 -50.18 -0.11
N ALA A 213 6.08 -51.06 0.35
CA ALA A 213 6.41 -52.29 -0.40
C ALA A 213 5.57 -53.52 0.00
N ALA A 214 4.99 -53.53 1.20
CA ALA A 214 4.43 -54.77 1.76
C ALA A 214 2.91 -54.80 1.67
N TYR A 215 2.26 -53.67 1.94
CA TYR A 215 0.80 -53.57 1.97
C TYR A 215 0.31 -52.25 1.33
N PRO A 216 0.79 -51.86 0.13
CA PRO A 216 0.42 -50.56 -0.44
C PRO A 216 -1.09 -50.37 -0.63
N TRP A 217 -1.83 -51.46 -0.92
CA TRP A 217 -3.29 -51.46 -1.06
C TRP A 217 -4.08 -51.14 0.22
N GLU A 218 -3.44 -51.18 1.39
CA GLU A 218 -4.05 -50.79 2.67
C GLU A 218 -3.94 -49.29 2.95
N GLY A 219 -3.13 -48.57 2.16
CA GLY A 219 -2.86 -47.14 2.32
C GLY A 219 -3.74 -46.24 1.47
N VAL A 220 -3.78 -44.96 1.83
CA VAL A 220 -4.39 -43.86 1.06
C VAL A 220 -3.34 -42.76 1.01
N ASN A 221 -2.80 -42.47 -0.17
CA ASN A 221 -1.56 -41.70 -0.30
C ASN A 221 -1.84 -40.20 -0.45
N ALA A 222 -1.59 -39.44 0.62
CA ALA A 222 -1.76 -37.98 0.61
C ALA A 222 -0.72 -37.26 -0.26
N LEU A 223 0.48 -37.81 -0.46
CA LEU A 223 1.46 -37.22 -1.39
C LEU A 223 0.97 -37.34 -2.83
N ASP A 224 0.36 -38.47 -3.21
CA ASP A 224 -0.21 -38.61 -4.56
C ASP A 224 -1.32 -37.57 -4.80
N ALA A 225 -2.13 -37.25 -3.78
CA ALA A 225 -3.13 -36.19 -3.87
C ALA A 225 -2.48 -34.82 -4.12
N ALA A 226 -1.39 -34.49 -3.41
CA ALA A 226 -0.64 -33.25 -3.64
C ALA A 226 -0.03 -33.19 -5.05
N VAL A 227 0.54 -34.29 -5.55
CA VAL A 227 1.11 -34.36 -6.90
C VAL A 227 0.03 -34.25 -7.98
N LEU A 228 -1.12 -34.90 -7.80
CA LEU A 228 -2.25 -34.76 -8.71
C LEU A 228 -2.79 -33.33 -8.72
N ALA A 229 -2.92 -32.69 -7.56
CA ALA A 229 -3.30 -31.29 -7.47
C ALA A 229 -2.33 -30.38 -8.25
N TYR A 230 -1.02 -30.59 -8.07
CA TYR A 230 0.01 -29.85 -8.79
C TYR A 230 -0.12 -30.01 -10.31
N ASN A 231 -0.36 -31.25 -10.77
CA ASN A 231 -0.57 -31.55 -12.19
C ASN A 231 -1.88 -30.95 -12.73
N ASN A 232 -2.97 -31.03 -11.97
CA ASN A 232 -4.26 -30.44 -12.33
C ASN A 232 -4.13 -28.93 -12.54
N LEU A 233 -3.46 -28.24 -11.60
CA LEU A 233 -3.16 -26.81 -11.75
C LEU A 233 -2.23 -26.52 -12.92
N SER A 234 -1.25 -27.38 -13.19
CA SER A 234 -0.36 -27.23 -14.34
C SER A 234 -1.12 -27.25 -15.67
N VAL A 235 -2.09 -28.15 -15.83
CA VAL A 235 -2.89 -28.21 -17.07
C VAL A 235 -3.98 -27.12 -17.10
N LEU A 236 -4.50 -26.69 -15.94
CA LEU A 236 -5.45 -25.56 -15.85
C LEU A 236 -4.88 -24.27 -16.47
N ARG A 237 -3.56 -24.09 -16.46
CA ARG A 237 -2.90 -22.87 -17.00
C ARG A 237 -3.25 -22.57 -18.45
N GLN A 238 -3.51 -23.59 -19.29
CA GLN A 238 -3.91 -23.34 -20.68
C GLN A 238 -5.30 -22.66 -20.77
N GLN A 239 -6.14 -22.81 -19.75
CA GLN A 239 -7.51 -22.26 -19.68
C GLN A 239 -7.61 -21.07 -18.70
N MET A 240 -6.47 -20.57 -18.23
CA MET A 240 -6.38 -19.32 -17.48
C MET A 240 -6.23 -18.14 -18.44
N LYS A 241 -6.67 -16.95 -18.03
CA LYS A 241 -6.33 -15.73 -18.76
C LYS A 241 -4.83 -15.45 -18.66
N PRO A 242 -4.22 -14.80 -19.67
CA PRO A 242 -2.81 -14.43 -19.63
C PRO A 242 -2.40 -13.55 -18.44
N THR A 243 -3.35 -12.85 -17.83
CA THR A 243 -3.17 -11.96 -16.67
C THR A 243 -3.31 -12.67 -15.32
N TRP A 244 -3.68 -13.95 -15.30
CA TRP A 244 -3.87 -14.69 -14.05
C TRP A 244 -2.58 -15.39 -13.63
N ARG A 245 -2.33 -15.48 -12.32
CA ARG A 245 -1.21 -16.24 -11.76
C ARG A 245 -1.70 -17.20 -10.69
N VAL A 246 -1.08 -18.38 -10.69
CA VAL A 246 -1.22 -19.41 -9.65
C VAL A 246 0.17 -19.94 -9.39
N HIS A 247 0.65 -19.87 -8.16
CA HIS A 247 1.96 -20.37 -7.78
C HIS A 247 1.95 -20.84 -6.33
N GLY A 248 2.72 -21.88 -6.04
CA GLY A 248 2.71 -22.51 -4.74
C GLY A 248 3.75 -23.60 -4.60
N ILE A 249 3.80 -24.18 -3.40
CA ILE A 249 4.77 -25.20 -3.01
C ILE A 249 4.09 -26.36 -2.30
N ILE A 250 4.74 -27.52 -2.31
CA ILE A 250 4.43 -28.63 -1.39
C ILE A 250 5.26 -28.40 -0.12
N LYS A 251 4.62 -27.88 0.92
CA LYS A 251 5.26 -27.60 2.22
C LYS A 251 5.54 -28.88 3.01
N ASN A 252 4.65 -29.87 2.90
CA ASN A 252 4.87 -31.20 3.49
C ASN A 252 4.47 -32.28 2.48
N GLY A 253 5.43 -33.13 2.11
CA GLY A 253 5.24 -34.23 1.16
C GLY A 253 5.49 -35.62 1.74
N GLY A 254 5.50 -35.76 3.07
CA GLY A 254 5.82 -37.01 3.75
C GLY A 254 7.26 -37.09 4.28
N VAL A 255 7.52 -38.12 5.07
CA VAL A 255 8.73 -38.22 5.92
C VAL A 255 9.76 -39.25 5.46
N LYS A 256 9.33 -40.36 4.82
CA LYS A 256 10.23 -41.45 4.41
C LYS A 256 9.66 -42.25 3.23
N PRO A 257 10.48 -42.63 2.23
CA PRO A 257 9.99 -43.32 1.02
C PRO A 257 9.33 -44.68 1.24
N ASN A 258 9.62 -45.41 2.32
CA ASN A 258 9.04 -46.73 2.58
C ASN A 258 7.72 -46.67 3.37
N ILE A 259 7.21 -45.47 3.66
CA ILE A 259 5.94 -45.23 4.35
C ILE A 259 5.06 -44.41 3.41
N ILE A 260 3.87 -44.91 3.09
CA ILE A 260 2.87 -44.13 2.35
C ILE A 260 2.47 -42.92 3.20
N PRO A 261 2.62 -41.67 2.70
CA PRO A 261 2.24 -40.48 3.46
C PRO A 261 0.74 -40.43 3.76
N SER A 262 0.39 -40.29 5.05
CA SER A 262 -1.00 -40.06 5.50
C SER A 262 -1.39 -38.58 5.54
N TYR A 263 -0.43 -37.68 5.33
CA TYR A 263 -0.62 -36.23 5.33
C TYR A 263 0.26 -35.57 4.28
N SER A 264 -0.28 -34.55 3.61
CA SER A 264 0.49 -33.61 2.81
C SER A 264 -0.13 -32.21 2.90
N GLU A 265 0.69 -31.18 2.67
CA GLU A 265 0.31 -29.78 2.80
C GLU A 265 0.90 -28.98 1.64
N LEU A 266 0.05 -28.18 1.00
CA LEU A 266 0.43 -27.23 -0.05
C LEU A 266 0.05 -25.82 0.38
N ILE A 267 0.82 -24.84 -0.07
CA ILE A 267 0.52 -23.41 0.05
C ILE A 267 0.54 -22.82 -1.35
N TYR A 268 -0.51 -22.10 -1.72
CA TYR A 268 -0.65 -21.43 -3.00
C TYR A 268 -1.12 -20.00 -2.83
N TYR A 269 -0.73 -19.15 -3.79
CA TYR A 269 -1.27 -17.81 -3.99
C TYR A 269 -1.90 -17.73 -5.38
N PHE A 270 -3.04 -17.07 -5.47
CA PHE A 270 -3.78 -16.79 -6.68
C PHE A 270 -3.83 -15.30 -6.92
N ARG A 271 -3.55 -14.86 -8.15
CA ARG A 271 -3.63 -13.44 -8.50
C ARG A 271 -4.42 -13.22 -9.77
N ALA A 272 -5.26 -12.19 -9.76
CA ALA A 272 -6.02 -11.76 -10.92
C ALA A 272 -6.23 -10.23 -10.90
N PRO A 273 -6.42 -9.58 -12.06
CA PRO A 273 -6.56 -8.12 -12.14
C PRO A 273 -7.73 -7.52 -11.36
N SER A 274 -8.74 -8.33 -11.00
CA SER A 274 -9.89 -7.89 -10.21
C SER A 274 -10.45 -9.00 -9.34
N LEU A 275 -11.22 -8.64 -8.31
CA LEU A 275 -11.86 -9.60 -7.41
C LEU A 275 -12.77 -10.59 -8.12
N LYS A 276 -13.54 -10.11 -9.10
CA LYS A 276 -14.38 -10.99 -9.92
C LYS A 276 -13.57 -12.12 -10.53
N GLU A 277 -12.46 -11.75 -11.14
CA GLU A 277 -11.61 -12.70 -11.83
C GLU A 277 -10.89 -13.62 -10.86
N LEU A 278 -10.48 -13.09 -9.71
CA LEU A 278 -9.89 -13.86 -8.62
C LEU A 278 -10.85 -14.93 -8.10
N GLN A 279 -12.14 -14.61 -7.92
CA GLN A 279 -13.16 -15.58 -7.50
C GLN A 279 -13.33 -16.72 -8.53
N VAL A 280 -13.34 -16.38 -9.83
CA VAL A 280 -13.42 -17.39 -10.90
C VAL A 280 -12.18 -18.28 -10.91
N LEU A 281 -10.99 -17.69 -10.76
CA LEU A 281 -9.73 -18.44 -10.68
C LEU A 281 -9.70 -19.35 -9.45
N THR A 282 -10.04 -18.82 -8.28
CA THR A 282 -10.08 -19.53 -7.00
C THR A 282 -10.98 -20.75 -7.09
N LYS A 283 -12.21 -20.59 -7.61
CA LYS A 283 -13.11 -21.72 -7.82
C LYS A 283 -12.50 -22.82 -8.70
N LYS A 284 -11.90 -22.45 -9.83
CA LYS A 284 -11.23 -23.40 -10.75
C LYS A 284 -10.05 -24.12 -10.08
N ALA A 285 -9.26 -23.40 -9.29
CA ALA A 285 -8.11 -23.95 -8.59
C ALA A 285 -8.56 -24.88 -7.43
N GLU A 286 -9.58 -24.50 -6.68
CA GLU A 286 -10.16 -25.36 -5.64
C GLU A 286 -10.73 -26.66 -6.20
N ASP A 287 -11.39 -26.62 -7.35
CA ASP A 287 -11.87 -27.83 -8.02
C ASP A 287 -10.71 -28.77 -8.40
N CYS A 288 -9.54 -28.23 -8.75
CA CYS A 288 -8.32 -29.02 -8.97
C CYS A 288 -7.84 -29.70 -7.68
N PHE A 289 -7.95 -29.04 -6.53
CA PHE A 289 -7.61 -29.62 -5.24
C PHE A 289 -8.60 -30.71 -4.80
N ARG A 290 -9.90 -30.45 -4.96
CA ARG A 290 -10.97 -31.38 -4.58
C ARG A 290 -10.96 -32.64 -5.44
N SER A 291 -10.73 -32.50 -6.75
CA SER A 291 -10.61 -33.63 -7.67
C SER A 291 -9.42 -34.54 -7.36
N ALA A 292 -8.29 -34.00 -6.91
CA ALA A 292 -7.14 -34.80 -6.49
C ALA A 292 -7.41 -35.61 -5.22
N ALA A 293 -8.19 -35.06 -4.28
CA ALA A 293 -8.68 -35.78 -3.10
C ALA A 293 -9.55 -36.96 -3.54
N LEU A 294 -10.53 -36.69 -4.41
CA LEU A 294 -11.47 -37.69 -4.93
C LEU A 294 -10.75 -38.83 -5.65
N ALA A 295 -9.78 -38.52 -6.52
CA ALA A 295 -9.05 -39.50 -7.31
C ALA A 295 -8.21 -40.46 -6.46
N THR A 296 -7.73 -40.00 -5.29
CA THR A 296 -6.85 -40.79 -4.40
C THR A 296 -7.57 -41.41 -3.22
N GLY A 297 -8.84 -41.06 -2.99
CA GLY A 297 -9.58 -41.45 -1.79
C GLY A 297 -9.16 -40.68 -0.52
N CYS A 298 -8.41 -39.59 -0.66
CA CYS A 298 -8.09 -38.70 0.47
C CYS A 298 -9.28 -37.80 0.82
N THR A 299 -9.29 -37.28 2.04
CA THR A 299 -10.07 -36.09 2.39
C THR A 299 -9.20 -34.85 2.23
N VAL A 300 -9.81 -33.70 1.92
CA VAL A 300 -9.10 -32.43 1.75
C VAL A 300 -9.72 -31.33 2.63
N GLU A 301 -8.86 -30.57 3.30
CA GLU A 301 -9.18 -29.29 3.90
C GLU A 301 -8.55 -28.20 3.03
N ILE A 302 -9.37 -27.23 2.62
CA ILE A 302 -8.93 -26.05 1.86
C ILE A 302 -9.27 -24.86 2.73
N LYS A 303 -8.25 -24.10 3.12
CA LYS A 303 -8.39 -22.94 3.99
C LYS A 303 -7.70 -21.75 3.35
N GLY A 304 -8.45 -20.69 3.07
CA GLY A 304 -7.88 -19.41 2.66
C GLY A 304 -7.11 -18.74 3.80
N GLY A 305 -6.35 -17.68 3.50
CA GLY A 305 -5.79 -16.83 4.54
C GLY A 305 -6.84 -16.07 5.32
N ALA A 306 -6.36 -15.15 6.17
CA ALA A 306 -7.24 -14.31 6.96
C ALA A 306 -8.07 -13.37 6.07
N HIS A 307 -7.42 -12.79 5.06
CA HIS A 307 -8.00 -11.76 4.22
C HIS A 307 -7.56 -11.88 2.76
N ASP A 308 -8.46 -11.54 1.84
CA ASP A 308 -8.15 -11.38 0.42
C ASP A 308 -7.71 -9.94 0.13
N TYR A 309 -6.66 -9.78 -0.66
CA TYR A 309 -6.20 -8.45 -1.07
C TYR A 309 -6.92 -8.05 -2.34
N TYR A 310 -7.39 -6.80 -2.38
CA TYR A 310 -8.16 -6.29 -3.50
C TYR A 310 -7.24 -5.63 -4.52
N ASN A 311 -7.69 -5.46 -5.77
CA ASN A 311 -6.97 -4.65 -6.73
C ASN A 311 -7.03 -3.16 -6.33
N VAL A 312 -5.99 -2.38 -6.58
CA VAL A 312 -6.02 -0.95 -6.26
C VAL A 312 -6.88 -0.19 -7.27
N LEU A 313 -7.86 0.57 -6.78
CA LEU A 313 -8.72 1.40 -7.63
C LEU A 313 -8.01 2.71 -7.99
N PRO A 314 -7.82 3.02 -9.29
CA PRO A 314 -7.14 4.23 -9.70
C PRO A 314 -8.03 5.47 -9.47
N ASN A 315 -7.44 6.52 -8.89
CA ASN A 315 -8.04 7.85 -8.87
C ASN A 315 -7.27 8.79 -9.79
N LYS A 316 -7.74 8.92 -11.04
CA LYS A 316 -7.03 9.63 -12.12
C LYS A 316 -6.80 11.10 -11.81
N SER A 317 -7.75 11.74 -11.12
CA SER A 317 -7.62 13.13 -10.70
C SER A 317 -6.54 13.33 -9.65
N LEU A 318 -6.45 12.44 -8.65
CA LEU A 318 -5.37 12.46 -7.66
C LEU A 318 -4.01 12.21 -8.28
N TRP A 319 -3.88 11.18 -9.12
CA TRP A 319 -2.58 10.86 -9.70
C TRP A 319 -2.06 12.01 -10.57
N LYS A 320 -2.94 12.76 -11.25
CA LYS A 320 -2.54 13.86 -12.14
C LYS A 320 -2.02 15.03 -11.33
N ALA A 321 -2.73 15.37 -10.26
CA ALA A 321 -2.28 16.38 -9.32
C ALA A 321 -0.92 15.98 -8.68
N TYR A 322 -0.75 14.70 -8.35
CA TYR A 322 0.52 14.18 -7.85
C TYR A 322 1.66 14.29 -8.87
N MET A 323 1.43 13.90 -10.12
CA MET A 323 2.43 14.05 -11.19
C MET A 323 2.82 15.51 -11.41
N GLU A 324 1.84 16.41 -11.53
CA GLU A 324 2.10 17.85 -11.71
C GLU A 324 2.95 18.44 -10.57
N ASN A 325 2.72 18.03 -9.32
CA ASN A 325 3.52 18.45 -8.18
C ASN A 325 4.90 17.78 -8.14
N GLY A 326 4.98 16.49 -8.47
CA GLY A 326 6.23 15.74 -8.54
C GLY A 326 7.18 16.26 -9.62
N GLU A 327 6.66 16.59 -10.80
CA GLU A 327 7.43 17.16 -11.92
C GLU A 327 8.05 18.51 -11.54
N LYS A 328 7.32 19.36 -10.80
CA LYS A 328 7.86 20.62 -10.24
C LYS A 328 9.02 20.38 -9.27
N LEU A 329 9.07 19.23 -8.62
CA LEU A 329 10.15 18.78 -7.73
C LEU A 329 11.25 17.99 -8.46
N GLY A 330 11.14 17.86 -9.79
CA GLY A 330 12.11 17.15 -10.63
C GLY A 330 11.97 15.62 -10.57
N MET A 331 10.76 15.09 -10.31
CA MET A 331 10.45 13.68 -10.51
C MET A 331 10.19 13.39 -11.99
N GLU A 332 10.76 12.29 -12.48
CA GLU A 332 10.47 11.77 -13.82
C GLU A 332 9.62 10.51 -13.66
N PHE A 333 8.43 10.53 -14.24
CA PHE A 333 7.48 9.42 -14.19
C PHE A 333 7.58 8.55 -15.44
N ILE A 334 7.33 7.25 -15.28
CA ILE A 334 7.14 6.35 -16.42
C ILE A 334 5.93 6.79 -17.26
N SER A 335 5.83 6.31 -18.49
CA SER A 335 4.75 6.70 -19.39
C SER A 335 3.38 6.21 -18.89
N GLU A 336 2.29 6.92 -19.20
CA GLU A 336 0.93 6.48 -18.83
C GLU A 336 0.58 5.11 -19.42
N ASP A 337 1.11 4.77 -20.60
CA ASP A 337 0.94 3.44 -21.20
C ASP A 337 1.64 2.34 -20.38
N THR A 338 2.86 2.61 -19.92
CA THR A 338 3.60 1.72 -19.00
C THR A 338 2.85 1.57 -17.68
N MET A 339 2.39 2.68 -17.09
CA MET A 339 1.61 2.67 -15.84
C MET A 339 0.36 1.82 -15.94
N LEU A 340 -0.30 1.73 -17.09
CA LEU A 340 -1.58 1.04 -17.24
C LEU A 340 -1.43 -0.45 -17.61
N ASN A 341 -0.31 -0.83 -18.21
CA ASN A 341 -0.12 -2.18 -18.77
C ASN A 341 0.79 -3.07 -17.92
N ASP A 342 1.71 -2.49 -17.15
CA ASP A 342 2.61 -3.26 -16.30
C ASP A 342 1.96 -3.52 -14.94
N THR A 343 1.60 -4.78 -14.70
CA THR A 343 1.07 -5.22 -13.41
C THR A 343 2.15 -5.16 -12.33
N SER A 344 1.81 -4.63 -11.17
CA SER A 344 2.65 -4.61 -9.96
C SER A 344 2.34 -5.83 -9.07
N GLY A 345 2.58 -5.70 -7.77
CA GLY A 345 2.29 -6.67 -6.74
C GLY A 345 0.82 -6.65 -6.30
N SER A 346 0.63 -6.89 -5.01
CA SER A 346 -0.66 -6.91 -4.33
C SER A 346 -0.46 -6.23 -3.00
N THR A 347 -1.42 -5.39 -2.59
CA THR A 347 -1.34 -4.65 -1.33
C THR A 347 -2.73 -4.51 -0.73
N ASP A 348 -2.82 -4.51 0.60
CA ASP A 348 -4.08 -4.26 1.32
C ASP A 348 -4.53 -2.78 1.21
N PHE A 349 -3.70 -1.88 0.65
CA PHE A 349 -4.17 -0.57 0.16
C PHE A 349 -5.26 -0.73 -0.91
N GLY A 350 -5.26 -1.84 -1.63
CA GLY A 350 -6.36 -2.25 -2.50
C GLY A 350 -7.68 -2.16 -1.77
N ASN A 351 -7.80 -2.78 -0.59
CA ASN A 351 -9.01 -2.79 0.21
C ASN A 351 -9.39 -1.38 0.70
N VAL A 352 -8.39 -0.56 1.07
CA VAL A 352 -8.61 0.86 1.43
C VAL A 352 -9.22 1.64 0.26
N SER A 353 -8.71 1.41 -0.96
CA SER A 353 -9.16 2.09 -2.17
C SER A 353 -10.60 1.74 -2.59
N PHE A 354 -11.25 0.77 -1.93
CA PHE A 354 -12.68 0.48 -2.08
C PHE A 354 -13.57 1.22 -1.06
N VAL A 355 -13.01 1.72 0.03
CA VAL A 355 -13.78 2.38 1.10
C VAL A 355 -13.53 3.88 1.19
N VAL A 356 -12.37 4.36 0.74
CA VAL A 356 -12.01 5.79 0.71
C VAL A 356 -11.24 6.09 -0.58
N PRO A 357 -11.51 7.20 -1.30
CA PRO A 357 -10.68 7.59 -2.43
C PRO A 357 -9.26 7.88 -1.97
N GLY A 358 -8.26 7.42 -2.73
CA GLY A 358 -6.88 7.64 -2.35
C GLY A 358 -5.88 7.48 -3.48
N ILE A 359 -4.60 7.66 -3.13
CA ILE A 359 -3.47 7.46 -4.03
C ILE A 359 -2.39 6.63 -3.34
N HIS A 360 -1.82 5.70 -4.10
CA HIS A 360 -0.68 4.85 -3.76
C HIS A 360 0.30 4.86 -4.95
N PRO A 361 1.06 5.96 -5.14
CA PRO A 361 2.07 6.03 -6.17
C PRO A 361 3.34 5.30 -5.73
N TYR A 362 4.16 4.99 -6.71
CA TYR A 362 5.47 4.40 -6.56
C TYR A 362 6.57 5.45 -6.76
N PHE A 363 7.67 5.34 -6.02
CA PHE A 363 8.78 6.28 -6.14
C PHE A 363 10.15 5.59 -6.14
N TYR A 364 11.04 6.10 -6.99
CA TYR A 364 12.42 5.62 -7.08
C TYR A 364 13.21 5.95 -5.82
N ILE A 365 14.09 5.05 -5.35
CA ILE A 365 14.90 5.26 -4.14
C ILE A 365 16.41 5.37 -4.37
N GLY A 366 16.85 5.63 -5.61
CA GLY A 366 18.29 5.69 -5.91
C GLY A 366 18.94 4.33 -6.21
N SER A 367 18.15 3.28 -6.43
CA SER A 367 18.66 1.92 -6.67
C SER A 367 17.84 1.14 -7.69
N ASN A 368 18.53 0.35 -8.50
CA ASN A 368 17.94 -0.65 -9.41
C ASN A 368 17.73 -2.02 -8.73
N ALA A 369 17.83 -2.12 -7.40
CA ALA A 369 17.47 -3.34 -6.70
C ALA A 369 15.96 -3.61 -6.83
N LEU A 370 15.54 -4.87 -6.86
CA LEU A 370 14.13 -5.27 -6.89
C LEU A 370 13.63 -5.47 -5.45
N ASN A 371 12.40 -5.07 -5.15
CA ASN A 371 11.76 -5.37 -3.87
C ASN A 371 11.87 -6.88 -3.54
N HIS A 372 11.93 -7.21 -2.25
CA HIS A 372 12.05 -8.56 -1.69
C HIS A 372 13.41 -9.22 -1.95
N THR A 373 14.47 -8.40 -2.09
CA THR A 373 15.86 -8.85 -2.19
C THR A 373 16.72 -8.25 -1.07
N GLU A 374 17.82 -8.90 -0.70
CA GLU A 374 18.77 -8.35 0.28
C GLU A 374 19.40 -7.03 -0.19
N GLU A 375 19.59 -6.89 -1.50
CA GLU A 375 20.05 -5.66 -2.14
C GLU A 375 19.08 -4.50 -1.89
N TYR A 376 17.77 -4.77 -1.93
CA TYR A 376 16.76 -3.75 -1.68
C TYR A 376 16.72 -3.32 -0.22
N THR A 377 16.89 -4.26 0.73
CA THR A 377 17.02 -3.91 2.15
C THR A 377 18.14 -2.91 2.37
N LYS A 378 19.30 -3.12 1.73
CA LYS A 378 20.43 -2.17 1.81
C LYS A 378 20.08 -0.81 1.18
N ALA A 379 19.38 -0.81 0.05
CA ALA A 379 18.96 0.41 -0.63
C ALA A 379 17.96 1.21 0.21
N ALA A 380 16.95 0.56 0.80
CA ALA A 380 15.91 1.17 1.61
C ALA A 380 16.45 1.81 2.91
N GLY A 381 17.57 1.31 3.43
CA GLY A 381 18.28 1.91 4.57
C GLY A 381 19.41 2.87 4.19
N SER A 382 19.55 3.23 2.91
CA SER A 382 20.66 4.08 2.46
C SER A 382 20.39 5.57 2.70
N GLN A 383 21.46 6.35 2.85
CA GLN A 383 21.35 7.82 2.88
C GLN A 383 20.88 8.39 1.53
N GLU A 384 21.16 7.70 0.43
CA GLU A 384 20.73 8.10 -0.92
C GLU A 384 19.20 8.07 -1.07
N ALA A 385 18.54 7.05 -0.50
CA ALA A 385 17.08 6.92 -0.53
C ALA A 385 16.35 8.10 0.12
N GLN A 386 16.97 8.78 1.08
CA GLN A 386 16.37 9.89 1.83
C GLN A 386 15.98 11.06 0.94
N PHE A 387 16.81 11.40 -0.04
CA PHE A 387 16.51 12.49 -0.98
C PHE A 387 15.22 12.23 -1.74
N TYR A 388 15.06 11.01 -2.24
CA TYR A 388 13.86 10.63 -3.00
C TYR A 388 12.63 10.48 -2.09
N THR A 389 12.81 9.90 -0.91
CA THR A 389 11.76 9.73 0.10
C THR A 389 11.15 11.08 0.50
N LEU A 390 11.99 12.05 0.86
CA LEU A 390 11.50 13.39 1.21
C LEU A 390 10.90 14.13 0.02
N ARG A 391 11.41 13.91 -1.21
CA ARG A 391 10.80 14.46 -2.42
C ARG A 391 9.39 13.92 -2.65
N THR A 392 9.17 12.62 -2.46
CA THR A 392 7.85 11.99 -2.54
C THR A 392 6.91 12.56 -1.48
N ALA A 393 7.37 12.70 -0.23
CA ALA A 393 6.57 13.31 0.84
C ALA A 393 6.12 14.74 0.51
N LYS A 394 7.00 15.54 -0.11
CA LYS A 394 6.67 16.88 -0.61
C LYS A 394 5.60 16.84 -1.68
N ALA A 395 5.73 15.94 -2.66
CA ALA A 395 4.73 15.79 -3.72
C ALA A 395 3.35 15.41 -3.16
N LEU A 396 3.29 14.50 -2.17
CA LEU A 396 2.05 14.16 -1.48
C LEU A 396 1.47 15.34 -0.69
N ALA A 397 2.28 16.07 0.08
CA ALA A 397 1.83 17.24 0.83
C ALA A 397 1.29 18.35 -0.10
N MET A 398 1.97 18.60 -1.22
CA MET A 398 1.53 19.55 -2.25
C MET A 398 0.22 19.11 -2.91
N THR A 399 0.04 17.80 -3.11
CA THR A 399 -1.21 17.23 -3.65
C THR A 399 -2.35 17.36 -2.66
N ALA A 400 -2.10 17.12 -1.37
CA ALA A 400 -3.09 17.35 -0.32
C ALA A 400 -3.51 18.84 -0.24
N LEU A 401 -2.56 19.77 -0.42
CA LEU A 401 -2.89 21.19 -0.55
C LEU A 401 -3.76 21.48 -1.78
N ASP A 402 -3.50 20.84 -2.93
CA ASP A 402 -4.41 20.96 -4.08
C ASP A 402 -5.81 20.48 -3.74
N VAL A 403 -5.97 19.36 -3.03
CA VAL A 403 -7.29 18.84 -2.61
C VAL A 403 -8.02 19.83 -1.70
N ILE A 404 -7.31 20.51 -0.79
CA ILE A 404 -7.90 21.49 0.14
C ILE A 404 -8.34 22.77 -0.59
N PHE A 405 -7.52 23.28 -1.50
CA PHE A 405 -7.69 24.62 -2.07
C PHE A 405 -8.32 24.64 -3.47
N LYS A 406 -8.54 23.47 -4.09
CA LYS A 406 -9.25 23.33 -5.38
C LYS A 406 -10.51 22.47 -5.18
N PRO A 407 -11.66 23.06 -4.79
CA PRO A 407 -12.90 22.32 -4.57
C PRO A 407 -13.32 21.45 -5.76
N GLU A 408 -13.08 21.94 -6.97
CA GLU A 408 -13.36 21.21 -8.21
C GLU A 408 -12.48 19.96 -8.38
N LEU A 409 -11.27 19.94 -7.79
CA LEU A 409 -10.45 18.74 -7.77
C LEU A 409 -11.05 17.69 -6.82
N LEU A 410 -11.45 18.10 -5.61
CA LEU A 410 -12.10 17.19 -4.66
C LEU A 410 -13.39 16.58 -5.22
N GLU A 411 -14.19 17.36 -5.95
CA GLU A 411 -15.38 16.85 -6.65
C GLU A 411 -15.01 15.78 -7.68
N ARG A 412 -14.02 16.04 -8.54
CA ARG A 412 -13.54 15.05 -9.52
C ARG A 412 -12.97 13.79 -8.87
N ILE A 413 -12.26 13.92 -7.74
CA ILE A 413 -11.74 12.79 -6.97
C ILE A 413 -12.88 11.89 -6.48
N ARG A 414 -13.95 12.49 -5.95
CA ARG A 414 -15.15 11.76 -5.51
C ARG A 414 -15.90 11.12 -6.67
N GLU A 415 -15.96 11.79 -7.82
CA GLU A 415 -16.55 11.25 -9.04
C GLU A 415 -15.74 10.06 -9.59
N ASP A 416 -14.42 10.18 -9.71
CA ASP A 416 -13.51 9.10 -10.15
C ASP A 416 -13.70 7.85 -9.28
N PHE A 417 -13.72 8.03 -7.95
CA PHE A 417 -13.92 6.94 -7.00
C PHE A 417 -15.29 6.27 -7.14
N LYS A 418 -16.36 7.07 -7.23
CA LYS A 418 -17.71 6.54 -7.43
C LYS A 418 -17.82 5.75 -8.74
N LEU A 419 -17.25 6.27 -9.83
CA LEU A 419 -17.26 5.59 -11.13
C LEU A 419 -16.50 4.27 -11.07
N LYS A 420 -15.32 4.23 -10.43
CA LYS A 420 -14.53 3.00 -10.29
C LYS A 420 -15.22 1.95 -9.44
N LEU A 421 -15.85 2.33 -8.34
CA LEU A 421 -16.67 1.41 -7.54
C LEU A 421 -17.85 0.84 -8.35
N GLN A 422 -18.51 1.67 -9.16
CA GLN A 422 -19.59 1.22 -10.02
C GLN A 422 -19.11 0.29 -11.13
N GLU A 423 -17.94 0.56 -11.73
CA GLU A 423 -17.30 -0.33 -12.70
C GLU A 423 -16.99 -1.69 -12.07
N GLU A 424 -16.38 -1.73 -10.89
CA GLU A 424 -16.10 -3.00 -10.19
C GLU A 424 -17.38 -3.75 -9.79
N GLN A 425 -18.40 -3.05 -9.27
CA GLN A 425 -19.70 -3.67 -8.98
C GLN A 425 -20.37 -4.21 -10.24
N PHE A 426 -20.36 -3.45 -11.33
CA PHE A 426 -20.90 -3.89 -12.61
C PHE A 426 -20.16 -5.12 -13.11
N LEU A 427 -18.82 -5.09 -13.11
CA LEU A 427 -17.99 -6.23 -13.44
C LEU A 427 -18.40 -7.42 -12.58
N ASN A 428 -18.60 -7.27 -11.26
CA ASN A 428 -19.05 -8.35 -10.37
C ASN A 428 -20.46 -8.91 -10.68
N THR A 429 -21.36 -8.14 -11.30
CA THR A 429 -22.76 -8.56 -11.56
C THR A 429 -23.04 -9.19 -12.92
N VAL A 430 -22.22 -8.93 -13.94
CA VAL A 430 -22.48 -9.47 -15.30
C VAL A 430 -21.94 -10.91 -15.40
N GLU A 431 -22.82 -11.91 -15.29
CA GLU A 431 -22.54 -13.34 -15.53
C GLU A 431 -22.29 -13.68 -17.00
#